data_AF-A0A9N9XB17-F1
#
_entry.id   AF-A0A9N9XB17-F1
#
_cell.length_a   1.000
_cell.length_b   1.000
_cell.length_c   1.000
_cell.angle_alpha   90.00
_cell.angle_beta   90.00
_cell.angle_gamma   90.00
#
_symmetry.space_group_name_H-M   'P 1'
#
loop_
_entity.id
_entity.type
_entity.pdbx_description
1 polymer ?
#
loop_
_entity_poly.entity_id
_entity_poly.type
_entity_poly.pdbx_seq_one_letter_code
_entity_poly.pdbx_strand_id
1 'polypeptide(L)'
;MVKNSSPVDIKKVADHYGVFEHLYGDAYFHPRVPLNILYETEKGSLPVYYGNVIKPSESVNAPMVSYDSDSNTLWTLTLVNPDGHFTETSSEYIHWFIGNIPGNDLQKGEKLVEYLQPFPPKGIGFHRLIFVLYKQDKKLDLSSYKKEGPCLTLSDRTFNTYDFYKKFQDSMTPAGLAFFQSDWDASLKEFFHNKLNMKEPIFEYDFAPPYIKKQAWFPIREPFNLYMDKYRDPKQINKEFLMRKLKDVHPFKGSPPPLAYPNAVYFEGYVPSWLKPRN
;
A
#
# COMPACT_ATOMS: atom_id res chain seq x y z
N MET A 1 -14.91 4.40 -28.11
CA MET A 1 -15.54 4.97 -26.90
C MET A 1 -15.84 3.82 -25.95
N VAL A 2 -15.02 3.64 -24.92
CA VAL A 2 -15.20 2.56 -23.94
C VAL A 2 -16.49 2.84 -23.19
N LYS A 3 -17.43 1.89 -23.22
CA LYS A 3 -18.66 1.95 -22.42
C LYS A 3 -18.24 2.03 -20.95
N ASN A 4 -18.55 3.15 -20.30
CA ASN A 4 -18.27 3.40 -18.89
C ASN A 4 -18.60 2.16 -18.04
N SER A 5 -17.66 1.71 -17.22
CA SER A 5 -17.91 0.69 -16.20
C SER A 5 -19.17 1.08 -15.42
N SER A 6 -20.07 0.12 -15.19
CA SER A 6 -21.31 0.42 -14.47
C SER A 6 -20.96 0.96 -13.07
N PRO A 7 -21.67 1.97 -12.55
CA PRO A 7 -21.54 2.39 -11.15
C PRO A 7 -21.61 1.23 -10.14
N VAL A 8 -22.33 0.16 -10.50
CA VAL A 8 -22.45 -1.07 -9.71
C VAL A 8 -21.14 -1.86 -9.70
N ASP A 9 -20.42 -1.92 -10.83
CA ASP A 9 -19.15 -2.64 -10.93
C ASP A 9 -18.07 -1.91 -10.15
N ILE A 10 -18.03 -0.58 -10.26
CA ILE A 10 -17.11 0.26 -9.48
C ILE A 10 -17.36 0.05 -7.98
N LYS A 11 -18.63 0.04 -7.56
CA LYS A 11 -19.02 -0.22 -6.17
C LYS A 11 -18.55 -1.59 -5.70
N LYS A 12 -18.74 -2.65 -6.49
CA LYS A 12 -18.24 -4.01 -6.16
C LYS A 12 -16.73 -4.07 -6.03
N VAL A 13 -16.01 -3.38 -6.92
CA VAL A 13 -14.54 -3.32 -6.87
C VAL A 13 -14.11 -2.54 -5.62
N ALA A 14 -14.73 -1.40 -5.32
CA ALA A 14 -14.45 -0.64 -4.11
C ALA A 14 -14.75 -1.44 -2.83
N ASP A 15 -15.83 -2.23 -2.78
CA ASP A 15 -16.12 -3.17 -1.69
C ASP A 15 -15.01 -4.23 -1.54
N HIS A 16 -14.57 -4.83 -2.66
CA HIS A 16 -13.50 -5.84 -2.65
C HIS A 16 -12.18 -5.30 -2.08
N TYR A 17 -11.86 -4.05 -2.43
CA TYR A 17 -10.68 -3.36 -1.92
C TYR A 17 -10.91 -2.78 -0.52
N GLY A 18 -12.09 -2.94 0.11
CA GLY A 18 -12.40 -2.39 1.43
C GLY A 18 -12.41 -0.86 1.49
N VAL A 19 -12.66 -0.17 0.38
CA VAL A 19 -12.61 1.31 0.32
C VAL A 19 -13.68 1.93 1.21
N PHE A 20 -14.92 1.45 1.13
CA PHE A 20 -16.03 2.01 1.91
C PHE A 20 -15.88 1.73 3.41
N GLU A 21 -15.47 0.51 3.77
CA GLU A 21 -15.24 0.12 5.16
C GLU A 21 -14.26 1.05 5.87
N HIS A 22 -13.14 1.39 5.21
CA HIS A 22 -12.12 2.25 5.82
C HIS A 22 -12.51 3.73 5.81
N LEU A 23 -13.16 4.25 4.75
CA LEU A 23 -13.48 5.67 4.63
C LEU A 23 -14.78 6.08 5.33
N TYR A 24 -15.77 5.18 5.37
CA TYR A 24 -17.13 5.48 5.81
C TYR A 24 -17.70 4.47 6.82
N GLY A 25 -16.95 3.44 7.21
CA GLY A 25 -17.46 2.35 8.04
C GLY A 25 -18.50 1.53 7.30
N ASP A 26 -19.71 1.43 7.86
CA ASP A 26 -20.78 0.60 7.27
C ASP A 26 -21.51 1.28 6.08
N ALA A 27 -21.21 2.54 5.79
CA ALA A 27 -21.88 3.29 4.74
C ALA A 27 -21.20 3.13 3.38
N TYR A 28 -22.00 3.15 2.31
CA TYR A 28 -21.53 3.07 0.93
C TYR A 28 -22.30 4.03 0.02
N PHE A 29 -21.74 4.32 -1.15
CA PHE A 29 -22.45 5.06 -2.19
C PHE A 29 -22.17 4.47 -3.57
N HIS A 30 -23.00 4.85 -4.55
CA HIS A 30 -22.79 4.47 -5.94
C HIS A 30 -22.13 5.64 -6.68
N PRO A 31 -20.91 5.48 -7.23
CA PRO A 31 -20.25 6.55 -7.97
C PRO A 31 -20.97 6.75 -9.30
N ARG A 32 -21.82 7.79 -9.36
CA ARG A 32 -22.63 8.13 -10.54
C ARG A 32 -21.86 9.01 -11.52
N VAL A 33 -20.92 9.81 -11.02
CA VAL A 33 -20.11 10.73 -11.82
C VAL A 33 -18.80 10.04 -12.18
N PRO A 34 -18.51 9.78 -13.46
CA PRO A 34 -17.25 9.19 -13.88
C PRO A 34 -16.12 10.19 -13.64
N LEU A 35 -15.13 9.77 -12.84
CA LEU A 35 -13.97 10.57 -12.50
C LEU A 35 -12.78 10.11 -13.34
N ASN A 36 -12.35 10.95 -14.28
CA ASN A 36 -11.19 10.66 -15.13
C ASN A 36 -9.96 11.36 -14.56
N ILE A 37 -8.96 10.58 -14.17
CA ILE A 37 -7.73 11.09 -13.57
C ILE A 37 -6.55 10.59 -14.40
N LEU A 38 -5.68 11.50 -14.79
CA LEU A 38 -4.54 11.24 -15.68
C LEU A 38 -3.28 11.83 -15.05
N TYR A 39 -2.29 10.99 -14.79
CA TYR A 39 -0.94 11.42 -14.43
C TYR A 39 -0.13 11.64 -15.70
N GLU A 40 0.51 12.80 -15.82
CA GLU A 40 1.47 13.06 -16.89
C GLU A 40 2.85 12.56 -16.48
N THR A 41 3.41 11.65 -17.28
CA THR A 41 4.77 11.13 -17.10
C THR A 41 5.61 11.39 -18.35
N GLU A 42 6.94 11.26 -18.22
CA GLU A 42 7.85 11.38 -19.36
C GLU A 42 7.54 10.38 -20.50
N LYS A 43 6.93 9.24 -20.17
CA LYS A 43 6.60 8.15 -21.11
C LYS A 43 5.19 8.27 -21.70
N GLY A 44 4.41 9.26 -21.27
CA GLY A 44 3.03 9.50 -21.71
C GLY A 44 2.06 9.70 -20.54
N SER A 45 0.76 9.67 -20.85
CA SER A 45 -0.31 9.83 -19.86
C SER A 45 -0.72 8.49 -19.26
N LEU A 46 -0.74 8.39 -17.94
CA LEU A 46 -1.17 7.21 -17.19
C LEU A 46 -2.54 7.46 -16.54
N PRO A 47 -3.60 6.78 -17.01
CA PRO A 47 -4.92 6.89 -16.40
C PRO A 47 -5.00 6.11 -15.08
N VAL A 48 -5.73 6.68 -14.13
CA VAL A 48 -6.17 5.99 -12.91
C VAL A 48 -7.51 5.31 -13.19
N TYR A 49 -7.62 4.05 -12.80
CA TYR A 49 -8.85 3.26 -12.89
C TYR A 49 -9.34 2.92 -11.47
N TYR A 50 -9.52 1.63 -11.17
CA TYR A 50 -10.09 1.11 -9.93
C TYR A 50 -9.18 0.02 -9.34
N GLY A 51 -7.97 0.41 -8.94
CA GLY A 51 -6.99 -0.47 -8.30
C GLY A 51 -5.78 -0.83 -9.17
N ASN A 52 -5.58 -0.19 -10.32
CA ASN A 52 -4.33 -0.35 -11.08
C ASN A 52 -3.13 0.17 -10.28
N VAL A 53 -1.94 -0.34 -10.58
CA VAL A 53 -0.71 0.06 -9.88
C VAL A 53 -0.08 1.26 -10.58
N ILE A 54 0.23 2.31 -9.82
CA ILE A 54 0.97 3.49 -10.29
C ILE A 54 2.12 3.73 -9.30
N LYS A 55 3.33 3.88 -9.84
CA LYS A 55 4.52 4.06 -9.01
C LYS A 55 4.59 5.49 -8.43
N PRO A 56 5.22 5.67 -7.26
CA PRO A 56 5.46 7.00 -6.70
C PRO A 56 6.23 7.94 -7.65
N SER A 57 7.18 7.40 -8.43
CA SER A 57 7.92 8.15 -9.45
C SER A 57 7.05 8.64 -10.62
N GLU A 58 5.93 7.98 -10.89
CA GLU A 58 4.98 8.35 -11.94
C GLU A 58 3.91 9.34 -11.43
N SER A 59 3.85 9.56 -10.12
CA SER A 59 2.82 10.34 -9.44
C SER A 59 3.42 11.49 -8.61
N VAL A 60 4.58 12.00 -9.06
CA VAL A 60 5.31 13.10 -8.41
C VAL A 60 4.51 14.41 -8.45
N ASN A 61 3.86 14.69 -9.59
CA ASN A 61 3.06 15.89 -9.80
C ASN A 61 1.56 15.59 -9.64
N ALA A 62 0.78 16.62 -9.34
CA ALA A 62 -0.68 16.48 -9.24
C ALA A 62 -1.27 16.02 -10.60
N PRO A 63 -2.23 15.09 -10.61
CA PRO A 63 -2.81 14.61 -11.85
C PRO A 63 -3.78 15.63 -12.45
N MET A 64 -4.03 15.49 -13.75
CA MET A 64 -5.15 16.14 -14.41
C MET A 64 -6.43 15.39 -14.04
N VAL A 65 -7.41 16.11 -13.52
CA VAL A 65 -8.71 15.56 -13.13
C VAL A 65 -9.78 16.18 -14.01
N SER A 66 -10.67 15.34 -14.54
CA SER A 66 -11.81 15.76 -15.34
C SER A 66 -13.04 14.91 -15.00
N TYR A 67 -14.17 15.58 -14.83
CA TYR A 67 -15.46 14.95 -14.58
C TYR A 67 -16.58 15.78 -15.23
N ASP A 68 -17.73 15.14 -15.43
CA ASP A 68 -18.90 15.82 -15.98
C ASP A 68 -19.59 16.66 -14.88
N SER A 69 -19.81 17.94 -15.16
CA SER A 69 -20.36 18.90 -14.19
C SER A 69 -21.01 20.09 -14.87
N ASP A 70 -22.10 20.58 -14.29
CA ASP A 70 -22.72 21.85 -14.69
C ASP A 70 -21.88 23.05 -14.18
N SER A 71 -21.83 24.14 -14.93
CA SER A 71 -21.05 25.34 -14.59
C SER A 71 -21.43 26.00 -13.27
N ASN A 72 -22.67 25.80 -12.80
CA ASN A 72 -23.19 26.38 -11.56
C ASN A 72 -23.07 25.44 -10.35
N THR A 73 -22.46 24.27 -10.51
CA THR A 73 -22.28 23.31 -9.41
C THR A 73 -20.94 23.51 -8.71
N LEU A 74 -20.91 23.18 -7.42
CA LEU A 74 -19.70 23.22 -6.60
C LEU A 74 -19.28 21.81 -6.22
N TRP A 75 -17.98 21.56 -6.22
CA TRP A 75 -17.42 20.23 -5.98
C TRP A 75 -16.25 20.29 -5.00
N THR A 76 -15.96 19.15 -4.39
CA THR A 76 -14.81 18.97 -3.52
C THR A 76 -14.09 17.68 -3.90
N LEU A 77 -12.79 17.76 -4.09
CA LEU A 77 -11.93 16.64 -4.42
C LEU A 77 -10.98 16.37 -3.25
N THR A 78 -10.92 15.10 -2.84
CA THR A 78 -9.99 14.62 -1.83
C THR A 78 -9.20 13.43 -2.37
N LEU A 79 -7.91 13.36 -2.04
CA LEU A 79 -7.05 12.20 -2.25
C LEU A 79 -6.53 11.75 -0.89
N VAL A 80 -6.93 10.55 -0.49
CA VAL A 80 -6.65 9.99 0.84
C VAL A 80 -5.95 8.65 0.74
N ASN A 81 -5.12 8.35 1.74
CA ASN A 81 -4.37 7.11 1.88
C ASN A 81 -4.67 6.49 3.25
N PRO A 82 -5.60 5.52 3.34
CA PRO A 82 -5.95 4.86 4.59
C PRO A 82 -4.87 3.91 5.11
N ASP A 83 -3.95 3.47 4.24
CA ASP A 83 -2.91 2.50 4.61
C ASP A 83 -1.59 3.18 5.04
N GLY A 84 -1.48 4.50 4.85
CA GLY A 84 -0.23 5.25 4.92
C GLY A 84 0.20 5.69 6.31
N HIS A 85 -0.69 5.65 7.30
CA HIS A 85 -0.47 6.33 8.57
C HIS A 85 0.45 5.51 9.50
N PHE A 86 1.50 6.15 10.04
CA PHE A 86 2.58 5.44 10.75
C PHE A 86 2.34 5.23 12.25
N THR A 87 1.48 6.04 12.87
CA THR A 87 1.30 6.09 14.33
C THR A 87 -0.06 5.58 14.79
N GLU A 88 -1.13 6.04 14.15
CA GLU A 88 -2.52 5.69 14.43
C GLU A 88 -3.09 4.75 13.36
N THR A 89 -3.63 3.59 13.75
CA THR A 89 -4.13 2.57 12.82
C THR A 89 -5.44 2.95 12.13
N SER A 90 -6.24 3.83 12.73
CA SER A 90 -7.56 4.24 12.23
C SER A 90 -7.56 5.58 11.50
N SER A 91 -6.39 6.18 11.32
CA SER A 91 -6.24 7.51 10.71
C SER A 91 -5.63 7.39 9.33
N GLU A 92 -5.94 8.37 8.49
CA GLU A 92 -5.53 8.40 7.10
C GLU A 92 -4.54 9.55 6.89
N TYR A 93 -3.76 9.50 5.81
CA TYR A 93 -3.05 10.68 5.31
C TYR A 93 -3.79 11.30 4.14
N ILE A 94 -4.01 12.61 4.21
CA ILE A 94 -4.53 13.37 3.08
C ILE A 94 -3.37 13.85 2.19
N HIS A 95 -3.41 13.41 0.94
CA HIS A 95 -2.41 13.76 -0.07
C HIS A 95 -2.84 15.00 -0.86
N TRP A 96 -4.14 15.21 -1.08
CA TRP A 96 -4.64 16.37 -1.81
C TRP A 96 -6.05 16.72 -1.38
N PHE A 97 -6.33 18.02 -1.21
CA PHE A 97 -7.66 18.50 -0.84
C PHE A 97 -7.94 19.83 -1.53
N ILE A 98 -8.92 19.82 -2.43
CA ILE A 98 -9.45 21.03 -3.06
C ILE A 98 -10.96 21.10 -2.80
N GLY A 99 -11.40 22.17 -2.15
CA GLY A 99 -12.81 22.45 -1.90
C GLY A 99 -13.38 23.49 -2.86
N ASN A 100 -14.70 23.66 -2.86
CA ASN A 100 -15.40 24.76 -3.53
C ASN A 100 -15.02 24.93 -5.03
N ILE A 101 -14.81 23.83 -5.75
CA ILE A 101 -14.45 23.81 -7.17
C ILE A 101 -15.67 24.19 -8.01
N PRO A 102 -15.65 25.28 -8.79
CA PRO A 102 -16.77 25.65 -9.66
C PRO A 102 -16.75 24.82 -10.96
N GLY A 103 -17.80 24.03 -11.17
CA GLY A 103 -17.89 23.10 -12.31
C GLY A 103 -16.73 22.11 -12.29
N ASN A 104 -15.91 22.11 -13.36
CA ASN A 104 -14.75 21.23 -13.52
C ASN A 104 -13.41 22.01 -13.46
N ASP A 105 -13.42 23.26 -12.98
CA ASP A 105 -12.22 24.11 -12.96
C ASP A 105 -11.48 24.01 -11.61
N LEU A 106 -10.62 23.00 -11.49
CA LEU A 106 -9.81 22.76 -10.28
C LEU A 106 -8.89 23.94 -9.92
N GLN A 107 -8.52 24.80 -10.87
CA GLN A 107 -7.64 25.94 -10.60
C GLN A 107 -8.37 27.05 -9.83
N LYS A 108 -9.67 27.19 -10.05
CA LYS A 108 -10.54 28.14 -9.32
C LYS A 108 -11.01 27.60 -7.97
N GLY A 109 -10.81 26.32 -7.70
CA GLY A 109 -11.11 25.71 -6.41
C GLY A 109 -10.20 26.23 -5.29
N GLU A 110 -10.69 26.14 -4.07
CA GLU A 110 -9.95 26.46 -2.86
C GLU A 110 -9.00 25.31 -2.52
N LYS A 111 -7.69 25.49 -2.72
CA LYS A 111 -6.67 24.50 -2.33
C LYS A 111 -6.48 24.54 -0.82
N LEU A 112 -7.00 23.52 -0.14
CA LEU A 112 -6.92 23.39 1.32
C LEU A 112 -5.66 22.65 1.74
N VAL A 113 -5.30 21.60 0.99
CA VAL A 113 -4.06 20.85 1.19
C VAL A 113 -3.39 20.65 -0.17
N GLU A 114 -2.14 21.09 -0.28
CA GLU A 114 -1.34 20.91 -1.49
C GLU A 114 -1.05 19.43 -1.76
N TYR A 115 -0.97 19.11 -3.05
CA TYR A 115 -0.70 17.76 -3.52
C TYR A 115 0.65 17.27 -2.98
N LEU A 116 0.63 16.10 -2.36
CA LEU A 116 1.81 15.36 -1.97
C LEU A 116 1.80 14.01 -2.67
N GLN A 117 2.91 13.69 -3.35
CA GLN A 117 3.08 12.39 -3.99
C GLN A 117 2.89 11.24 -2.98
N PRO A 118 2.53 10.04 -3.45
CA PRO A 118 2.46 8.85 -2.61
C PRO A 118 3.85 8.53 -2.03
N PHE A 119 3.91 8.04 -0.79
CA PHE A 119 5.17 7.64 -0.14
C PHE A 119 5.05 6.32 0.64
N PRO A 120 4.62 5.22 0.00
CA PRO A 120 4.56 3.91 0.66
C PRO A 120 5.96 3.50 1.18
N PRO A 121 6.11 3.19 2.48
CA PRO A 121 7.39 2.81 3.05
C PRO A 121 7.81 1.41 2.58
N LYS A 122 9.11 1.13 2.70
CA LYS A 122 9.66 -0.15 2.24
C LYS A 122 9.16 -1.29 3.12
N GLY A 123 8.61 -2.33 2.49
CA GLY A 123 8.26 -3.60 3.15
C GLY A 123 6.82 -3.71 3.69
N ILE A 124 5.97 -2.70 3.54
CA ILE A 124 4.53 -2.79 3.89
C ILE A 124 3.69 -3.36 2.73
N GLY A 125 4.15 -3.20 1.48
CA GLY A 125 3.45 -3.68 0.29
C GLY A 125 2.74 -2.54 -0.44
N PHE A 126 1.48 -2.77 -0.83
CA PHE A 126 0.69 -1.83 -1.62
C PHE A 126 -0.18 -0.95 -0.71
N HIS A 127 -0.12 0.35 -0.94
CA HIS A 127 -1.02 1.33 -0.32
C HIS A 127 -2.07 1.74 -1.33
N ARG A 128 -3.32 1.89 -0.87
CA ARG A 128 -4.43 2.36 -1.68
C ARG A 128 -4.50 3.87 -1.61
N LEU A 129 -4.60 4.52 -2.76
CA LEU A 129 -4.79 5.96 -2.87
C LEU A 129 -6.12 6.23 -3.53
N ILE A 130 -7.00 6.87 -2.78
CA ILE A 130 -8.42 6.96 -3.10
C ILE A 130 -8.78 8.41 -3.37
N PHE A 131 -9.23 8.68 -4.59
CA PHE A 131 -9.87 9.92 -4.95
C PHE A 131 -11.36 9.83 -4.69
N VAL A 132 -11.88 10.76 -3.88
CA VAL A 132 -13.31 10.95 -3.71
C VAL A 132 -13.69 12.33 -4.20
N LEU A 133 -14.67 12.36 -5.10
CA LEU A 133 -15.33 13.57 -5.58
C LEU A 133 -16.68 13.72 -4.89
N TYR A 134 -16.87 14.84 -4.22
CA TYR A 134 -18.12 15.21 -3.58
C TYR A 134 -18.80 16.36 -4.32
N LYS A 135 -20.12 16.26 -4.49
CA LYS A 135 -20.97 17.36 -4.96
C LYS A 135 -21.42 18.18 -3.76
N GLN A 136 -21.30 19.50 -3.84
CA GLN A 136 -21.74 20.43 -2.81
C GLN A 136 -23.03 21.12 -3.25
N ASP A 137 -23.99 21.25 -2.34
CA ASP A 137 -25.25 21.97 -2.60
C ASP A 137 -25.09 23.48 -2.44
N LYS A 138 -24.13 23.90 -1.61
CA LYS A 138 -23.79 25.29 -1.34
C LYS A 138 -22.29 25.43 -1.09
N LYS A 139 -21.77 26.65 -1.17
CA LYS A 139 -20.39 26.95 -0.81
C LYS A 139 -20.16 26.60 0.67
N LEU A 140 -19.15 25.78 0.94
CA LEU A 140 -18.81 25.35 2.29
C LEU A 140 -17.69 26.21 2.86
N ASP A 141 -17.76 26.48 4.17
CA ASP A 141 -16.63 27.01 4.92
C ASP A 141 -15.70 25.86 5.30
N LEU A 142 -14.56 25.77 4.62
CA LEU A 142 -13.55 24.72 4.80
C LEU A 142 -12.27 25.28 5.44
N SER A 143 -12.33 26.49 6.00
CA SER A 143 -11.19 27.19 6.60
C SER A 143 -10.45 26.35 7.65
N SER A 144 -11.14 25.52 8.43
CA SER A 144 -10.53 24.64 9.43
C SER A 144 -9.59 23.57 8.85
N TYR A 145 -9.78 23.19 7.59
CA TYR A 145 -8.97 22.18 6.91
C TYR A 145 -7.85 22.79 6.06
N LYS A 146 -7.81 24.12 5.95
CA LYS A 146 -6.77 24.81 5.21
C LYS A 146 -5.45 24.67 5.96
N LYS A 147 -4.44 24.13 5.27
CA LYS A 147 -3.07 24.01 5.76
C LYS A 147 -2.20 25.02 5.01
N GLU A 148 -1.26 25.63 5.72
CA GLU A 148 -0.36 26.60 5.13
C GLU A 148 0.84 25.92 4.45
N GLY A 149 1.19 26.41 3.26
CA GLY A 149 2.34 25.95 2.49
C GLY A 149 2.23 24.49 2.00
N PRO A 150 3.38 23.85 1.71
CA PRO A 150 3.40 22.48 1.16
C PRO A 150 2.99 21.40 2.17
N CYS A 151 2.69 21.77 3.43
CA CYS A 151 2.24 20.88 4.51
C CYS A 151 3.11 19.60 4.57
N LEU A 152 4.42 19.74 4.73
CA LEU A 152 5.35 18.59 4.71
C LEU A 152 5.36 17.81 6.03
N THR A 153 4.75 18.36 7.08
CA THR A 153 4.59 17.70 8.37
C THR A 153 3.50 16.62 8.29
N LEU A 154 3.85 15.39 8.65
CA LEU A 154 2.90 14.26 8.59
C LEU A 154 1.73 14.42 9.56
N SER A 155 1.95 14.98 10.75
CA SER A 155 0.87 15.21 11.75
C SER A 155 -0.23 16.11 11.21
N ASP A 156 0.13 17.13 10.42
CA ASP A 156 -0.82 18.07 9.82
C ASP A 156 -1.64 17.45 8.70
N ARG A 157 -1.15 16.36 8.11
CA ARG A 157 -1.84 15.56 7.08
C ARG A 157 -2.70 14.45 7.64
N THR A 158 -2.72 14.27 8.96
CA THR A 158 -3.63 13.32 9.61
C THR A 158 -5.06 13.74 9.31
N PHE A 159 -5.83 12.84 8.71
CA PHE A 159 -7.18 13.09 8.26
C PHE A 159 -8.06 11.90 8.56
N ASN A 160 -9.35 12.17 8.78
CA ASN A 160 -10.37 11.14 8.95
C ASN A 160 -11.53 11.49 8.02
N THR A 161 -11.72 10.67 6.98
CA THR A 161 -12.74 10.93 5.96
C THR A 161 -14.16 10.81 6.54
N TYR A 162 -14.36 9.88 7.46
CA TYR A 162 -15.64 9.66 8.13
C TYR A 162 -16.08 10.91 8.92
N ASP A 163 -15.21 11.45 9.77
CA ASP A 163 -15.49 12.63 10.58
C ASP A 163 -15.68 13.89 9.74
N PHE A 164 -14.92 14.02 8.66
CA PHE A 164 -15.09 15.10 7.69
C PHE A 164 -16.47 15.03 7.03
N TYR A 165 -16.84 13.88 6.47
CA TYR A 165 -18.11 13.71 5.79
C TYR A 165 -19.30 13.89 6.75
N LYS A 166 -19.20 13.34 7.96
CA LYS A 166 -20.24 13.47 9.00
C LYS A 166 -20.57 14.92 9.35
N LYS A 167 -19.58 15.83 9.31
CA LYS A 167 -19.79 17.27 9.57
C LYS A 167 -20.52 17.98 8.43
N PHE A 168 -20.38 17.51 7.19
CA PHE A 168 -20.91 18.18 6.00
C PHE A 168 -21.97 17.37 5.24
N GLN A 169 -22.44 16.25 5.79
CA GLN A 169 -23.38 15.33 5.14
C GLN A 169 -24.67 16.01 4.63
N ASP A 170 -25.13 17.07 5.30
CA ASP A 170 -26.37 17.78 4.94
C ASP A 170 -26.18 18.75 3.75
N SER A 171 -24.95 18.98 3.31
CA SER A 171 -24.62 19.96 2.25
C SER A 171 -23.65 19.42 1.21
N MET A 172 -23.28 18.15 1.32
CA MET A 172 -22.29 17.49 0.48
C MET A 172 -22.65 16.02 0.29
N THR A 173 -22.57 15.54 -0.95
CA THR A 173 -22.88 14.14 -1.29
C THR A 173 -21.72 13.53 -2.10
N PRO A 174 -21.22 12.34 -1.75
CA PRO A 174 -20.19 11.67 -2.55
C PRO A 174 -20.77 11.22 -3.88
N ALA A 175 -20.06 11.55 -4.96
CA ALA A 175 -20.58 11.44 -6.32
C ALA A 175 -19.66 10.65 -7.26
N GLY A 176 -18.35 10.78 -7.10
CA GLY A 176 -17.35 10.09 -7.91
C GLY A 176 -16.29 9.42 -7.04
N LEU A 177 -15.74 8.31 -7.55
CA LEU A 177 -14.71 7.51 -6.89
C LEU A 177 -13.74 7.02 -7.95
N ALA A 178 -12.43 7.13 -7.69
CA ALA A 178 -11.37 6.47 -8.45
C ALA A 178 -10.23 6.16 -7.49
N PHE A 179 -9.50 5.07 -7.70
CA PHE A 179 -8.37 4.75 -6.82
C PHE A 179 -7.32 3.91 -7.52
N PHE A 180 -6.09 4.00 -7.04
CA PHE A 180 -4.96 3.21 -7.51
C PHE A 180 -4.18 2.63 -6.34
N GLN A 181 -3.32 1.67 -6.64
CA GLN A 181 -2.37 1.12 -5.69
C GLN A 181 -0.98 1.68 -5.96
N SER A 182 -0.23 1.95 -4.90
CA SER A 182 1.16 2.37 -4.98
C SER A 182 2.00 1.58 -3.99
N ASP A 183 3.11 1.04 -4.46
CA ASP A 183 4.11 0.35 -3.64
C ASP A 183 5.44 1.10 -3.66
N TRP A 184 6.35 0.65 -2.80
CA TRP A 184 7.65 1.28 -2.63
C TRP A 184 8.44 1.38 -3.94
N ASP A 185 9.12 2.51 -4.10
CA ASP A 185 10.01 2.79 -5.23
C ASP A 185 11.32 3.44 -4.74
N ALA A 186 12.40 3.27 -5.49
CA ALA A 186 13.72 3.78 -5.13
C ALA A 186 13.76 5.32 -5.02
N SER A 187 12.91 6.01 -5.80
CA SER A 187 12.74 7.47 -5.75
C SER A 187 12.30 7.98 -4.37
N LEU A 188 11.65 7.15 -3.55
CA LEU A 188 11.15 7.54 -2.25
C LEU A 188 12.24 7.80 -1.22
N LYS A 189 13.41 7.16 -1.37
CA LYS A 189 14.51 7.37 -0.45
C LYS A 189 14.95 8.83 -0.43
N GLU A 190 15.09 9.43 -1.61
CA GLU A 190 15.42 10.86 -1.74
C GLU A 190 14.27 11.74 -1.25
N PHE A 191 13.02 11.34 -1.50
CA PHE A 191 11.84 12.05 -1.02
C PHE A 191 11.78 12.12 0.53
N PHE A 192 12.01 11.00 1.23
CA PHE A 192 12.02 10.97 2.70
C PHE A 192 13.12 11.86 3.27
N HIS A 193 14.33 11.78 2.72
CA HIS A 193 15.47 12.56 3.21
C HIS A 193 15.39 14.04 2.87
N ASN A 194 14.98 14.41 1.65
CA ASN A 194 15.06 15.79 1.16
C ASN A 194 13.75 16.57 1.36
N LYS A 195 12.58 15.95 1.12
CA LYS A 195 11.28 16.63 1.24
C LYS A 195 10.69 16.49 2.64
N LEU A 196 10.66 15.28 3.19
CA LEU A 196 10.10 15.04 4.54
C LEU A 196 11.11 15.25 5.67
N ASN A 197 12.40 15.43 5.34
CA ASN A 197 13.50 15.59 6.30
C ASN A 197 13.50 14.52 7.41
N MET A 198 13.23 13.27 7.02
CA MET A 198 13.16 12.14 7.94
C MET A 198 13.94 10.93 7.41
N LYS A 199 14.24 9.99 8.30
CA LYS A 199 14.81 8.71 7.89
C LYS A 199 13.71 7.85 7.27
N GLU A 200 14.00 7.24 6.12
CA GLU A 200 13.12 6.26 5.49
C GLU A 200 12.80 5.12 6.47
N PRO A 201 11.53 4.88 6.79
CA PRO A 201 11.13 3.74 7.59
C PRO A 201 11.12 2.48 6.73
N ILE A 202 11.73 1.41 7.25
CA ILE A 202 11.81 0.10 6.61
C ILE A 202 11.14 -0.90 7.54
N PHE A 203 10.17 -1.60 7.00
CA PHE A 203 9.40 -2.63 7.68
C PHE A 203 9.80 -4.00 7.14
N GLU A 204 9.77 -4.99 8.01
CA GLU A 204 9.93 -6.39 7.67
C GLU A 204 8.78 -7.15 8.32
N TYR A 205 8.22 -8.11 7.60
CA TYR A 205 7.14 -8.92 8.15
C TYR A 205 7.71 -9.85 9.22
N ASP A 206 7.28 -9.65 10.47
CA ASP A 206 7.65 -10.52 11.58
C ASP A 206 6.75 -11.78 11.58
N PHE A 207 7.29 -12.88 11.04
CA PHE A 207 6.58 -14.15 11.04
C PHE A 207 6.46 -14.68 12.46
N ALA A 208 5.23 -15.07 12.85
CA ALA A 208 5.02 -15.75 14.11
C ALA A 208 5.96 -16.96 14.22
N PRO A 209 6.62 -17.15 15.38
CA PRO A 209 7.55 -18.24 15.55
C PRO A 209 6.83 -19.57 15.31
N PRO A 210 7.46 -20.54 14.63
CA PRO A 210 6.84 -21.82 14.38
C PRO A 210 6.48 -22.48 15.73
N TYR A 211 5.29 -23.07 15.79
CA TYR A 211 4.90 -23.81 16.98
C TYR A 211 5.81 -25.03 17.16
N ILE A 212 6.52 -25.05 18.29
CA ILE A 212 7.37 -26.16 18.69
C ILE A 212 6.66 -26.90 19.83
N LYS A 213 6.35 -28.18 19.61
CA LYS A 213 5.81 -29.06 20.67
C LYS A 213 6.80 -29.11 21.84
N LYS A 214 6.33 -29.32 23.08
CA LYS A 214 7.25 -29.55 24.21
C LYS A 214 8.14 -30.75 23.92
N GLN A 215 9.41 -30.62 24.27
CA GLN A 215 10.39 -31.69 24.07
C GLN A 215 9.97 -32.93 24.87
N ALA A 216 9.71 -34.03 24.16
CA ALA A 216 9.53 -35.35 24.74
C ALA A 216 10.89 -35.98 25.06
N TRP A 217 10.95 -36.76 26.15
CA TRP A 217 12.13 -37.53 26.53
C TRP A 217 12.45 -38.63 25.49
N PHE A 218 11.42 -39.26 24.95
CA PHE A 218 11.54 -40.26 23.89
C PHE A 218 10.73 -39.81 22.66
N PRO A 219 11.34 -39.08 21.71
CA PRO A 219 10.69 -38.65 20.49
C PRO A 219 10.54 -39.82 19.51
N ILE A 220 9.58 -40.70 19.81
CA ILE A 220 9.30 -41.89 19.02
C ILE A 220 8.88 -41.48 17.61
N ARG A 221 9.53 -42.06 16.58
CA ARG A 221 9.25 -41.84 15.15
C ARG A 221 9.55 -40.42 14.62
N GLU A 222 10.33 -39.62 15.34
CA GLU A 222 10.84 -38.34 14.82
C GLU A 222 12.30 -38.49 14.35
N PRO A 223 12.69 -37.88 13.21
CA PRO A 223 14.07 -37.87 12.76
C PRO A 223 14.96 -37.09 13.74
N PHE A 224 16.04 -37.73 14.22
CA PHE A 224 16.85 -37.23 15.33
C PHE A 224 17.40 -35.81 15.10
N ASN A 225 18.03 -35.55 13.95
CA ASN A 225 18.64 -34.25 13.68
C ASN A 225 17.58 -33.14 13.62
N LEU A 226 16.53 -33.32 12.82
CA LEU A 226 15.47 -32.33 12.67
C LEU A 226 14.70 -32.11 13.98
N TYR A 227 14.53 -33.16 14.79
CA TYR A 227 13.90 -33.03 16.09
C TYR A 227 14.78 -32.24 17.06
N MET A 228 16.06 -32.61 17.19
CA MET A 228 16.97 -31.94 18.13
C MET A 228 17.22 -30.49 17.73
N ASP A 229 17.37 -30.21 16.43
CA ASP A 229 17.61 -28.85 15.93
C ASP A 229 16.42 -27.91 16.18
N LYS A 230 15.18 -28.42 16.33
CA LYS A 230 14.03 -27.59 16.75
C LYS A 230 14.21 -26.94 18.13
N TYR A 231 15.02 -27.53 19.01
CA TYR A 231 15.20 -27.07 20.39
C TYR A 231 16.58 -26.46 20.66
N ARG A 232 17.49 -26.48 19.67
CA ARG A 232 18.81 -25.88 19.79
C ARG A 232 18.74 -24.39 19.42
N ASP A 233 19.68 -23.61 19.93
CA ASP A 233 19.80 -22.20 19.56
C ASP A 233 20.09 -22.09 18.04
N PRO A 234 19.25 -21.38 17.28
CA PRO A 234 19.47 -21.14 15.85
C PRO A 234 20.87 -20.58 15.55
N LYS A 235 21.46 -19.77 16.44
CA LYS A 235 22.81 -19.22 16.25
C LYS A 235 23.88 -20.31 16.25
N GLN A 236 23.74 -21.30 17.13
CA GLN A 236 24.66 -22.43 17.19
C GLN A 236 24.55 -23.29 15.94
N ILE A 237 23.32 -23.61 15.51
CA ILE A 237 23.07 -24.39 14.29
C ILE A 237 23.66 -23.67 13.07
N ASN A 238 23.41 -22.37 12.93
CA ASN A 238 23.93 -21.56 11.83
C ASN A 238 25.46 -21.52 11.82
N LYS A 239 26.10 -21.43 12.99
CA LYS A 239 27.56 -21.49 13.12
C LYS A 239 28.10 -22.86 12.71
N GLU A 240 27.51 -23.96 13.20
CA GLU A 240 27.92 -25.33 12.84
C GLU A 240 27.76 -25.57 11.33
N PHE A 241 26.64 -25.13 10.75
CA PHE A 241 26.36 -25.23 9.32
C PHE A 241 27.35 -24.40 8.48
N LEU A 242 27.60 -23.15 8.87
CA LEU A 242 28.57 -22.29 8.19
C LEU A 242 29.98 -22.90 8.23
N MET A 243 30.41 -23.40 9.39
CA MET A 243 31.72 -24.04 9.52
C MET A 243 31.83 -25.32 8.69
N ARG A 244 30.76 -26.11 8.55
CA ARG A 244 30.73 -27.26 7.63
C ARG A 244 30.87 -26.78 6.18
N LYS A 245 30.06 -25.79 5.77
CA LYS A 245 30.10 -25.24 4.42
C LYS A 245 31.48 -24.67 4.07
N LEU A 246 32.13 -23.96 4.99
CA LEU A 246 33.46 -23.39 4.79
C LEU A 246 34.57 -24.44 4.67
N LYS A 247 34.41 -25.63 5.26
CA LYS A 247 35.39 -26.72 5.10
C LYS A 247 35.37 -27.30 3.68
N ASP A 248 34.20 -27.35 3.06
CA ASP A 248 34.00 -27.98 1.75
C ASP A 248 34.19 -26.99 0.59
N VAL A 249 34.08 -25.68 0.85
CA VAL A 249 34.25 -24.63 -0.17
C VAL A 249 35.73 -24.28 -0.32
N HIS A 250 36.24 -24.43 -1.55
CA HIS A 250 37.60 -24.03 -1.88
C HIS A 250 37.71 -22.50 -1.99
N PRO A 251 38.72 -21.84 -1.38
CA PRO A 251 38.78 -20.36 -1.31
C PRO A 251 38.83 -19.65 -2.67
N PHE A 252 39.45 -20.28 -3.67
CA PHE A 252 39.70 -19.67 -5.00
C PHE A 252 38.90 -20.30 -6.14
N LYS A 253 38.10 -21.34 -5.87
CA LYS A 253 37.29 -22.00 -6.90
C LYS A 253 35.82 -21.76 -6.57
N GLY A 254 35.05 -21.32 -7.55
CA GLY A 254 33.60 -21.19 -7.40
C GLY A 254 32.97 -22.53 -7.00
N SER A 255 31.85 -22.48 -6.28
CA SER A 255 31.07 -23.68 -6.02
C SER A 255 30.65 -24.33 -7.33
N PRO A 256 30.63 -25.68 -7.42
CA PRO A 256 30.10 -26.34 -8.61
C PRO A 256 28.66 -25.86 -8.88
N PRO A 257 28.27 -25.70 -10.15
CA PRO A 257 26.91 -25.29 -10.48
C PRO A 257 25.91 -26.29 -9.90
N PRO A 258 24.74 -25.82 -9.42
CA PRO A 258 23.69 -26.72 -8.96
C PRO A 258 23.31 -27.66 -10.11
N LEU A 259 22.98 -28.91 -9.78
CA LEU A 259 22.45 -29.86 -10.75
C LEU A 259 21.21 -29.26 -11.42
N ALA A 260 21.07 -29.42 -12.74
CA ALA A 260 19.94 -28.85 -13.49
C ALA A 260 18.58 -29.36 -12.99
N TYR A 261 18.54 -30.61 -12.52
CA TYR A 261 17.34 -31.24 -11.96
C TYR A 261 17.70 -31.95 -10.64
N PRO A 262 17.91 -31.20 -9.54
CA PRO A 262 18.46 -31.77 -8.31
C PRO A 262 17.53 -32.81 -7.68
N ASN A 263 16.22 -32.68 -7.90
CA ASN A 263 15.21 -33.64 -7.43
C ASN A 263 15.06 -34.88 -8.33
N ALA A 264 15.63 -34.86 -9.54
CA ALA A 264 15.61 -35.99 -10.49
C ALA A 264 16.87 -36.87 -10.39
N VAL A 265 17.91 -36.38 -9.70
CA VAL A 265 19.12 -37.15 -9.46
C VAL A 265 18.88 -38.08 -8.28
N TYR A 266 18.73 -39.36 -8.59
CA TYR A 266 18.66 -40.42 -7.58
C TYR A 266 20.02 -40.54 -6.89
N PHE A 267 20.07 -40.23 -5.60
CA PHE A 267 21.25 -40.50 -4.79
C PHE A 267 21.23 -41.99 -4.42
N GLU A 268 22.11 -42.80 -5.03
CA GLU A 268 22.38 -44.16 -4.56
C GLU A 268 23.04 -44.10 -3.18
N GLY A 269 22.21 -44.12 -2.14
CA GLY A 269 22.69 -44.04 -0.77
C GLY A 269 21.63 -44.44 0.24
N TYR A 270 22.03 -45.27 1.20
CA TYR A 270 21.27 -45.56 2.42
C TYR A 270 21.01 -44.24 3.16
N VAL A 271 19.81 -43.67 3.04
CA VAL A 271 19.38 -42.60 3.95
C VAL A 271 19.17 -43.27 5.31
N PRO A 272 19.99 -42.96 6.32
CA PRO A 272 19.85 -43.59 7.62
C PRO A 272 18.45 -43.34 8.20
N SER A 273 17.93 -44.32 8.94
CA SER A 273 16.58 -44.25 9.51
C SER A 273 16.33 -42.98 10.34
N TRP A 274 17.38 -42.41 10.94
CA TRP A 274 17.34 -41.17 11.72
C TRP A 274 17.27 -39.86 10.88
N LEU A 275 17.36 -39.94 9.55
CA LEU A 275 17.29 -38.80 8.60
C LEU A 275 16.05 -38.82 7.71
N LYS A 276 15.18 -39.83 7.79
CA LYS A 276 13.98 -39.94 6.94
C LYS A 276 12.81 -39.13 7.52
N PRO A 277 12.45 -37.95 6.97
CA PRO A 277 11.13 -37.38 7.21
C PRO A 277 10.07 -38.29 6.56
N ARG A 278 8.90 -38.42 7.17
CA ARG A 278 7.74 -38.99 6.47
C ARG A 278 7.04 -37.88 5.68
N ASN A 279 6.70 -38.17 4.42
CA ASN A 279 5.62 -37.51 3.71
C ASN A 279 4.30 -37.71 4.45
#